data_AF-A0A2A3YNQ6-F1
#
_entry.id   AF-A0A2A3YNQ6-F1
#
_cell.length_a   1.000
_cell.length_b   1.000
_cell.length_c   1.000
_cell.angle_alpha   90.00
_cell.angle_beta   90.00
_cell.angle_gamma   90.00
#
_symmetry.space_group_name_H-M   'P 1'
#
loop_
_entity.id
_entity.type
_entity.pdbx_description
1 polymer ?
#
loop_
_entity_poly.entity_id
_entity_poly.type
_entity_poly.pdbx_seq_one_letter_code
_entity_poly.pdbx_strand_id
1 'polypeptide(L)'
;MTASDATSSSAPTAADIGNPMSTADPASPAHGVWADVVGQDAAVRQFRRAASPEGSLAQAWLITGPPGSGRSTAARAFAATLQCETGTGCGHCHPCRTVLANTHPDVTVVATDKVSIAKEEVRGLVMTAQRAPATGRHRVLIVEDADRMSAGTFNVLLKSIEEPPPSTVWMLCAPSAEDLAPTIKSRCRLVSLSVPSSDVVAELLRRRDGIDGNLAVRAARAAQGHIGLALRYATQEGALAAREDSARTLLDLRTTGDAVLAAQGLVDRATAEAKAHADAVATEEKEHFLRSAGIDDGKVPPSLRSQVRQLEEDAKRRQTRLVRDVLDRYLLDAHSVLRDVLSRQLGTDSELVNVEVAAEIDQAASGGTGKATLELLEAIQVARQRISGNVPPLLAIEALLARIAVS
;
A
#
# COMPACT_ATOMS: atom_id res chain seq x y z
N MET A 1 44.68 8.96 -76.34
CA MET A 1 45.79 9.38 -75.47
C MET A 1 45.21 10.17 -74.31
N THR A 2 45.27 9.54 -73.12
CA THR A 2 45.48 10.10 -71.75
C THR A 2 44.57 11.22 -71.26
N ALA A 3 44.04 11.26 -70.02
CA ALA A 3 43.98 10.34 -68.89
C ALA A 3 42.90 10.88 -67.91
N SER A 4 42.43 10.00 -67.02
CA SER A 4 41.77 10.15 -65.71
C SER A 4 41.43 11.55 -65.15
N ASP A 5 40.23 11.72 -64.56
CA ASP A 5 40.09 11.58 -63.10
C ASP A 5 38.66 11.62 -62.55
N ALA A 6 38.55 11.08 -61.33
CA ALA A 6 37.41 10.61 -60.57
C ALA A 6 36.25 11.59 -60.26
N THR A 7 35.03 11.06 -60.35
CA THR A 7 33.80 11.59 -59.74
C THR A 7 33.75 11.26 -58.24
N SER A 8 33.80 12.29 -57.38
CA SER A 8 33.52 12.20 -55.94
C SER A 8 32.04 12.45 -55.64
N SER A 9 31.36 11.42 -55.15
CA SER A 9 30.01 11.50 -54.57
C SER A 9 30.11 11.85 -53.08
N SER A 10 29.53 12.99 -52.68
CA SER A 10 29.42 13.43 -51.29
C SER A 10 28.10 12.95 -50.68
N ALA A 11 28.19 12.24 -49.56
CA ALA A 11 27.08 11.76 -48.74
C ALA A 11 26.26 12.90 -48.11
N PRO A 12 24.93 12.73 -47.90
CA PRO A 12 24.14 13.66 -47.12
C PRO A 12 24.35 13.43 -45.61
N THR A 13 24.61 14.54 -44.93
CA THR A 13 24.77 14.72 -43.48
C THR A 13 23.55 14.29 -42.68
N ALA A 14 23.81 13.58 -41.57
CA ALA A 14 22.86 13.22 -40.54
C ALA A 14 22.38 14.47 -39.77
N ALA A 15 21.07 14.70 -39.75
CA ALA A 15 20.39 15.49 -38.75
C ALA A 15 18.92 15.03 -38.64
N ASP A 16 18.42 15.02 -37.41
CA ASP A 16 17.02 14.83 -37.00
C ASP A 16 16.48 13.40 -36.87
N ILE A 17 17.04 12.65 -35.92
CA ILE A 17 16.30 11.57 -35.24
C ILE A 17 15.60 12.23 -34.05
N GLY A 18 14.38 12.71 -34.28
CA GLY A 18 13.49 13.20 -33.25
C GLY A 18 13.20 12.10 -32.21
N ASN A 19 13.42 12.44 -30.95
CA ASN A 19 13.13 11.62 -29.78
C ASN A 19 11.61 11.31 -29.71
N PRO A 20 11.14 10.04 -29.66
CA PRO A 20 9.71 9.72 -29.72
C PRO A 20 8.97 9.94 -28.38
N MET A 21 9.51 10.75 -27.46
CA MET A 21 9.00 10.89 -26.09
C MET A 21 8.29 12.22 -25.82
N SER A 22 7.57 12.78 -26.80
CA SER A 22 6.88 14.08 -26.62
C SER A 22 5.56 14.20 -27.40
N THR A 23 4.60 13.31 -27.14
CA THR A 23 3.18 13.51 -27.52
C THR A 23 2.19 12.92 -26.50
N ALA A 24 2.57 12.77 -25.23
CA ALA A 24 1.64 12.30 -24.20
C ALA A 24 0.65 13.43 -23.83
N ASP A 25 -0.65 13.15 -23.97
CA ASP A 25 -1.71 14.07 -23.58
C ASP A 25 -1.59 14.39 -22.07
N PRO A 26 -1.37 15.66 -21.66
CA PRO A 26 -1.29 16.05 -20.25
C PRO A 26 -2.61 15.79 -19.50
N ALA A 27 -3.73 15.58 -20.20
CA ALA A 27 -5.01 15.18 -19.63
C ALA A 27 -5.17 13.67 -19.45
N SER A 28 -4.22 12.84 -19.93
CA SER A 28 -4.24 11.38 -19.73
C SER A 28 -4.05 11.01 -18.26
N PRO A 29 -4.82 10.05 -17.71
CA PRO A 29 -4.71 9.62 -16.30
C PRO A 29 -3.33 9.06 -15.94
N ALA A 30 -2.51 8.66 -16.93
CA ALA A 30 -1.18 8.04 -16.73
C ALA A 30 0.00 9.03 -16.69
N HIS A 31 -0.23 10.35 -16.61
CA HIS A 31 0.83 11.37 -16.63
C HIS A 31 1.02 12.08 -15.27
N GLY A 32 2.26 12.48 -14.99
CA GLY A 32 2.63 13.25 -13.80
C GLY A 32 2.46 12.46 -12.50
N VAL A 33 1.90 13.10 -11.46
CA VAL A 33 1.68 12.48 -10.13
C VAL A 33 0.68 11.31 -10.16
N TRP A 34 -0.08 11.16 -11.26
CA TRP A 34 -1.10 10.14 -11.40
C TRP A 34 -0.59 8.84 -12.02
N ALA A 35 0.65 8.82 -12.52
CA ALA A 35 1.25 7.65 -13.18
C ALA A 35 1.30 6.39 -12.30
N ASP A 36 1.33 6.57 -10.98
CA ASP A 36 1.34 5.49 -9.99
C ASP A 36 -0.05 5.12 -9.45
N VAL A 37 -1.10 5.85 -9.87
CA VAL A 37 -2.49 5.61 -9.48
C VAL A 37 -3.16 4.73 -10.55
N VAL A 38 -2.71 3.48 -10.62
CA VAL A 38 -3.10 2.56 -11.70
C VAL A 38 -4.47 1.92 -11.48
N GLY A 39 -5.23 1.74 -12.57
CA GLY A 39 -6.55 1.10 -12.54
C GLY A 39 -7.67 1.96 -11.92
N GLN A 40 -7.44 3.26 -11.67
CA GLN A 40 -8.39 4.14 -10.98
C GLN A 40 -8.88 5.32 -11.83
N ASP A 41 -9.10 5.13 -13.13
CA ASP A 41 -9.38 6.25 -14.05
C ASP A 41 -10.57 7.12 -13.61
N ALA A 42 -11.62 6.51 -13.04
CA ALA A 42 -12.78 7.24 -12.52
C ALA A 42 -12.42 8.15 -11.34
N ALA A 43 -11.62 7.65 -10.39
CA ALA A 43 -11.16 8.42 -9.24
C ALA A 43 -10.21 9.55 -9.69
N VAL A 44 -9.26 9.25 -10.58
CA VAL A 44 -8.32 10.25 -11.13
C VAL A 44 -9.08 11.39 -11.83
N ARG A 45 -10.10 11.06 -12.65
CA ARG A 45 -10.96 12.09 -13.27
C ARG A 45 -11.69 12.94 -12.24
N GLN A 46 -12.21 12.33 -11.19
CA GLN A 46 -12.92 13.06 -10.12
C GLN A 46 -11.97 14.01 -9.38
N PHE A 47 -10.77 13.57 -9.01
CA PHE A 47 -9.77 14.40 -8.35
C PHE A 47 -9.31 15.57 -9.22
N ARG A 48 -8.96 15.30 -10.49
CA ARG A 48 -8.53 16.35 -11.43
C ARG A 48 -9.62 17.38 -11.67
N ARG A 49 -10.86 16.94 -11.84
CA ARG A 49 -12.01 17.86 -11.97
C ARG A 49 -12.15 18.74 -10.73
N ALA A 50 -12.02 18.17 -9.53
CA ALA A 50 -12.13 18.94 -8.29
C ALA A 50 -10.98 19.94 -8.08
N ALA A 51 -9.77 19.62 -8.55
CA ALA A 51 -8.61 20.52 -8.49
C ALA A 51 -8.58 21.59 -9.60
N SER A 52 -9.39 21.43 -10.65
CA SER A 52 -9.43 22.38 -11.77
C SER A 52 -10.02 23.75 -11.35
N PRO A 53 -9.68 24.85 -12.05
CA PRO A 53 -10.22 26.18 -11.73
C PRO A 53 -11.75 26.28 -11.77
N GLU A 54 -12.38 25.47 -12.64
CA GLU A 54 -13.84 25.37 -12.81
C GLU A 54 -14.46 24.34 -11.85
N GLY A 55 -13.62 23.62 -11.11
CA GLY A 55 -13.99 22.58 -10.16
C GLY A 55 -14.54 23.12 -8.85
N SER A 56 -15.28 22.27 -8.15
CA SER A 56 -15.66 22.50 -6.75
C SER A 56 -14.88 21.54 -5.86
N LEU A 57 -13.95 22.09 -5.08
CA LEU A 57 -13.15 21.33 -4.14
C LEU A 57 -13.93 21.13 -2.84
N ALA A 58 -14.30 19.88 -2.55
CA ALA A 58 -14.85 19.53 -1.25
C ALA A 58 -13.77 19.68 -0.16
N GLN A 59 -14.20 20.09 1.03
CA GLN A 59 -13.29 20.33 2.15
C GLN A 59 -12.83 19.03 2.84
N ALA A 60 -13.59 17.95 2.68
CA ALA A 60 -13.25 16.63 3.20
C ALA A 60 -13.51 15.54 2.16
N TRP A 61 -12.55 14.63 2.02
CA TRP A 61 -12.56 13.52 1.08
C TRP A 61 -12.38 12.22 1.84
N LEU A 62 -13.18 11.22 1.48
CA LEU A 62 -13.05 9.86 1.99
C LEU A 62 -12.68 8.95 0.82
N ILE A 63 -11.45 8.45 0.84
CA ILE A 63 -10.87 7.57 -0.17
C ILE A 63 -10.93 6.14 0.36
N THR A 64 -11.79 5.31 -0.23
CA THR A 64 -11.99 3.93 0.21
C THR A 64 -11.44 2.93 -0.77
N GLY A 65 -11.23 1.70 -0.34
CA GLY A 65 -10.86 0.59 -1.22
C GLY A 65 -10.04 -0.46 -0.48
N PRO A 66 -10.05 -1.74 -0.93
CA PRO A 66 -9.34 -2.81 -0.24
C PRO A 66 -7.83 -2.55 -0.10
N PRO A 67 -7.13 -3.17 0.88
CA PRO A 67 -5.67 -3.13 0.96
C PRO A 67 -5.02 -3.39 -0.40
N GLY A 68 -4.05 -2.54 -0.78
CA GLY A 68 -3.36 -2.64 -2.07
C GLY A 68 -3.98 -1.86 -3.23
N SER A 69 -5.17 -1.26 -3.07
CA SER A 69 -5.82 -0.44 -4.11
C SER A 69 -5.13 0.91 -4.40
N GLY A 70 -4.10 1.27 -3.64
CA GLY A 70 -3.36 2.52 -3.82
C GLY A 70 -4.00 3.76 -3.18
N ARG A 71 -4.82 3.61 -2.12
CA ARG A 71 -5.47 4.75 -1.42
C ARG A 71 -4.50 5.86 -1.04
N SER A 72 -3.42 5.52 -0.34
CA SER A 72 -2.37 6.46 0.07
C SER A 72 -1.71 7.15 -1.13
N THR A 73 -1.42 6.39 -2.20
CA THR A 73 -0.85 6.92 -3.44
C THR A 73 -1.80 7.91 -4.11
N ALA A 74 -3.09 7.57 -4.19
CA ALA A 74 -4.12 8.45 -4.76
C ALA A 74 -4.30 9.72 -3.93
N ALA A 75 -4.31 9.61 -2.59
CA ALA A 75 -4.40 10.76 -1.70
C ALA A 75 -3.20 11.71 -1.86
N ARG A 76 -1.98 11.16 -1.91
CA ARG A 76 -0.75 11.95 -2.11
C ARG A 76 -0.68 12.57 -3.51
N ALA A 77 -1.09 11.85 -4.55
CA ALA A 77 -1.20 12.37 -5.90
C ALA A 77 -2.22 13.52 -5.99
N PHE A 78 -3.35 13.40 -5.31
CA PHE A 78 -4.33 14.46 -5.23
C PHE A 78 -3.80 15.68 -4.47
N ALA A 79 -3.16 15.48 -3.31
CA ALA A 79 -2.51 16.54 -2.56
C ALA A 79 -1.43 17.26 -3.41
N ALA A 80 -0.62 16.51 -4.14
CA ALA A 80 0.41 17.05 -5.03
C ALA A 80 -0.21 17.85 -6.19
N THR A 81 -1.39 17.44 -6.68
CA THR A 81 -2.16 18.18 -7.69
C THR A 81 -2.66 19.51 -7.13
N LEU A 82 -3.18 19.53 -5.89
CA LEU A 82 -3.65 20.75 -5.21
C LEU A 82 -2.52 21.76 -4.95
N GLN A 83 -1.29 21.28 -4.72
CA GLN A 83 -0.11 22.15 -4.55
C GLN A 83 0.59 22.49 -5.88
N CYS A 84 0.19 21.87 -6.98
CA CYS A 84 0.88 22.00 -8.25
C CYS A 84 0.76 23.43 -8.80
N GLU A 85 1.88 24.00 -9.26
CA GLU A 85 1.93 25.32 -9.88
C GLU A 85 0.96 25.46 -11.06
N THR A 86 0.85 24.41 -11.88
CA THR A 86 -0.06 24.34 -13.05
C THR A 86 -1.45 23.80 -12.72
N GLY A 87 -1.66 23.29 -11.49
CA GLY A 87 -2.91 22.65 -11.07
C GLY A 87 -3.21 21.29 -11.71
N THR A 88 -2.32 20.76 -12.56
CA THR A 88 -2.50 19.47 -13.25
C THR A 88 -1.85 18.27 -12.54
N GLY A 89 -1.00 18.54 -11.55
CA GLY A 89 -0.19 17.51 -10.90
C GLY A 89 0.94 17.03 -11.82
N CYS A 90 1.79 17.95 -12.28
CA CYS A 90 2.81 17.66 -13.28
C CYS A 90 3.91 16.67 -12.82
N GLY A 91 4.11 16.50 -11.51
CA GLY A 91 5.10 15.57 -10.95
C GLY A 91 6.54 16.09 -10.91
N HIS A 92 6.85 17.17 -11.64
CA HIS A 92 8.22 17.70 -11.74
C HIS A 92 8.42 19.10 -11.16
N CYS A 93 7.36 19.83 -10.77
CA CYS A 93 7.54 21.12 -10.09
C CYS A 93 7.98 20.91 -8.64
N HIS A 94 8.52 21.96 -8.01
CA HIS A 94 9.03 21.84 -6.64
C HIS A 94 7.95 21.39 -5.64
N PRO A 95 6.72 21.95 -5.64
CA PRO A 95 5.65 21.46 -4.78
C PRO A 95 5.27 19.99 -5.01
N CYS A 96 5.14 19.54 -6.27
CA CYS A 96 4.82 18.14 -6.53
C CYS A 96 5.90 17.20 -5.98
N ARG A 97 7.18 17.51 -6.19
CA ARG A 97 8.28 16.68 -5.69
C ARG A 97 8.33 16.62 -4.16
N THR A 98 8.13 17.75 -3.47
CA THR A 98 8.17 17.76 -2.00
C THR A 98 6.94 17.10 -1.39
N VAL A 99 5.77 17.15 -2.04
CA VAL A 99 4.60 16.36 -1.59
C VAL A 99 4.85 14.87 -1.75
N LEU A 100 5.36 14.43 -2.90
CA LEU A 100 5.68 13.01 -3.13
C LEU A 100 6.81 12.50 -2.22
N ALA A 101 7.74 13.38 -1.85
CA ALA A 101 8.81 13.08 -0.89
C ALA A 101 8.40 13.26 0.59
N ASN A 102 7.13 13.61 0.88
CA ASN A 102 6.60 13.82 2.23
C ASN A 102 7.28 14.93 3.05
N THR A 103 7.82 15.95 2.37
CA THR A 103 8.54 17.07 2.98
C THR A 103 7.85 18.43 2.75
N HIS A 104 6.71 18.46 2.06
CA HIS A 104 5.99 19.70 1.79
C HIS A 104 5.42 20.32 3.09
N PRO A 105 5.71 21.60 3.40
CA PRO A 105 5.30 22.23 4.66
C PRO A 105 3.77 22.35 4.83
N ASP A 106 3.04 22.35 3.71
CA ASP A 106 1.57 22.44 3.67
C ASP A 106 0.81 21.13 3.49
N VAL A 107 1.52 19.99 3.46
CA VAL A 107 0.90 18.67 3.40
C VAL A 107 1.37 17.86 4.59
N THR A 108 0.46 17.55 5.51
CA THR A 108 0.76 16.68 6.65
C THR A 108 0.10 15.34 6.42
N VAL A 109 0.90 14.28 6.53
CA VAL A 109 0.39 12.90 6.44
C VAL A 109 0.58 12.22 7.77
N VAL A 110 -0.51 11.73 8.35
CA VAL A 110 -0.46 10.82 9.48
C VAL A 110 -0.50 9.41 8.94
N ALA A 111 0.68 8.82 9.02
CA ALA A 111 0.97 7.54 8.44
C ALA A 111 0.40 6.38 9.25
N THR A 112 0.37 5.25 8.57
CA THR A 112 -0.08 3.95 9.01
C THR A 112 1.01 3.26 9.86
N ASP A 113 1.54 3.87 10.91
CA ASP A 113 2.64 3.25 11.66
C ASP A 113 2.19 2.67 13.01
N LYS A 114 1.12 3.21 13.61
CA LYS A 114 0.59 2.76 14.91
C LYS A 114 -0.60 1.80 14.78
N VAL A 115 -0.84 0.99 15.82
CA VAL A 115 -1.99 0.05 15.92
C VAL A 115 -3.31 0.82 16.06
N SER A 116 -3.26 1.99 16.70
CA SER A 116 -4.37 2.93 16.82
C SER A 116 -3.85 4.36 16.68
N ILE A 117 -4.70 5.26 16.21
CA ILE A 117 -4.38 6.69 16.13
C ILE A 117 -4.82 7.34 17.44
N ALA A 118 -3.86 7.90 18.18
CA ALA A 118 -4.12 8.48 19.49
C ALA A 118 -4.89 9.80 19.37
N LYS A 119 -5.66 10.14 20.41
CA LYS A 119 -6.46 11.36 20.45
C LYS A 119 -5.59 12.62 20.38
N GLU A 120 -4.42 12.58 21.00
CA GLU A 120 -3.44 13.67 21.03
C GLU A 120 -2.87 13.99 19.65
N GLU A 121 -2.61 12.96 18.82
CA GLU A 121 -2.14 13.13 17.44
C GLU A 121 -3.18 13.86 16.60
N VAL A 122 -4.43 13.43 16.72
CA VAL A 122 -5.56 14.06 16.03
C VAL A 122 -5.78 15.50 16.49
N ARG A 123 -5.63 15.80 17.78
CA ARG A 123 -5.66 17.19 18.25
C ARG A 123 -4.56 18.03 17.61
N GLY A 124 -3.35 17.49 17.46
CA GLY A 124 -2.24 18.14 16.75
C GLY A 124 -2.58 18.45 15.29
N LEU A 125 -3.27 17.54 14.60
CA LEU A 125 -3.76 17.79 13.23
C LEU A 125 -4.81 18.88 13.19
N VAL A 126 -5.78 18.88 14.10
CA VAL A 126 -6.78 19.95 14.18
C VAL A 126 -6.11 21.31 14.41
N MET A 127 -5.11 21.39 15.28
CA MET A 127 -4.35 22.62 15.48
C MET A 127 -3.58 23.04 14.21
N THR A 128 -3.06 22.09 13.45
CA THR A 128 -2.37 22.35 12.18
C THR A 128 -3.35 22.82 11.11
N ALA A 129 -4.57 22.27 11.09
CA ALA A 129 -5.66 22.67 10.20
C ALA A 129 -6.05 24.15 10.34
N GLN A 130 -5.92 24.70 11.55
CA GLN A 130 -6.19 26.11 11.88
C GLN A 130 -5.13 27.09 11.34
N ARG A 131 -3.99 26.60 10.86
CA ARG A 131 -2.93 27.44 10.34
C ARG A 131 -3.09 27.61 8.83
N ALA A 132 -2.98 28.86 8.38
CA ALA A 132 -2.91 29.17 6.95
C ALA A 132 -1.76 28.39 6.27
N PRO A 133 -1.89 28.04 4.97
CA PRO A 133 -0.78 27.51 4.19
C PRO A 133 0.43 28.46 4.22
N ALA A 134 1.63 27.92 4.33
CA ALA A 134 2.87 28.67 4.39
C ALA A 134 3.38 29.07 3.00
N THR A 135 3.21 28.17 2.02
CA THR A 135 3.76 28.32 0.66
C THR A 135 2.76 27.92 -0.42
N GLY A 136 1.92 26.93 -0.13
CA GLY A 136 0.95 26.36 -1.06
C GLY A 136 -0.40 27.09 -1.06
N ARG A 137 -1.30 26.63 -1.92
CA ARG A 137 -2.67 27.16 -2.00
C ARG A 137 -3.59 26.59 -0.93
N HIS A 138 -3.31 25.36 -0.51
CA HIS A 138 -4.13 24.59 0.41
C HIS A 138 -3.32 24.03 1.57
N ARG A 139 -3.97 23.86 2.72
CA ARG A 139 -3.46 23.08 3.85
C ARG A 139 -4.06 21.69 3.72
N VAL A 140 -3.26 20.69 3.36
CA VAL A 140 -3.77 19.33 3.13
C VAL A 140 -3.38 18.42 4.30
N LEU A 141 -4.37 17.73 4.86
CA LEU A 141 -4.19 16.79 5.97
C LEU A 141 -4.66 15.41 5.52
N ILE A 142 -3.74 14.46 5.42
CA ILE A 142 -4.01 13.08 5.00
C ILE A 142 -3.94 12.15 6.21
N VAL A 143 -4.97 11.33 6.42
CA VAL A 143 -5.00 10.25 7.41
C VAL A 143 -5.16 8.93 6.66
N GLU A 144 -4.11 8.11 6.62
CA GLU A 144 -4.05 6.94 5.72
C GLU A 144 -4.84 5.69 6.20
N ASP A 145 -5.02 5.54 7.51
CA ASP A 145 -5.79 4.44 8.15
C ASP A 145 -6.84 5.03 9.11
N ALA A 146 -7.84 5.73 8.58
CA ALA A 146 -8.84 6.42 9.39
C ALA A 146 -9.65 5.45 10.26
N ASP A 147 -9.92 4.22 9.80
CA ASP A 147 -10.60 3.14 10.54
C ASP A 147 -9.93 2.78 11.87
N ARG A 148 -8.66 3.15 12.06
CA ARG A 148 -7.92 2.94 13.31
C ARG A 148 -8.13 4.02 14.37
N MET A 149 -8.92 5.04 14.09
CA MET A 149 -9.33 6.00 15.11
C MET A 149 -10.44 5.39 15.98
N SER A 150 -10.32 5.56 17.30
CA SER A 150 -11.44 5.26 18.19
C SER A 150 -12.60 6.24 17.95
N ALA A 151 -13.83 5.85 18.30
CA ALA A 151 -14.99 6.77 18.23
C ALA A 151 -14.73 8.10 18.96
N GLY A 152 -14.04 8.06 20.11
CA GLY A 152 -13.66 9.25 20.87
C GLY A 152 -12.57 10.11 20.20
N THR A 153 -11.73 9.50 19.37
CA THR A 153 -10.72 10.18 18.54
C THR A 153 -11.41 10.90 17.37
N PHE A 154 -12.36 10.25 16.69
CA PHE A 154 -13.11 10.82 15.58
C PHE A 154 -13.91 12.07 15.95
N ASN A 155 -14.53 12.09 17.13
CA ASN A 155 -15.32 13.24 17.57
C ASN A 155 -14.51 14.53 17.65
N VAL A 156 -13.18 14.43 17.81
CA VAL A 156 -12.28 15.60 17.80
C VAL A 156 -12.18 16.21 16.40
N LEU A 157 -12.28 15.40 15.34
CA LEU A 157 -12.21 15.85 13.95
C LEU A 157 -13.51 16.45 13.43
N LEU A 158 -14.67 16.03 13.97
CA LEU A 158 -15.98 16.40 13.41
C LEU A 158 -16.13 17.90 13.17
N LYS A 159 -15.86 18.72 14.18
CA LYS A 159 -15.93 20.18 14.04
C LYS A 159 -15.00 20.71 12.96
N SER A 160 -13.78 20.16 12.87
CA SER A 160 -12.80 20.59 11.88
C SER A 160 -13.09 20.11 10.47
N ILE A 161 -13.91 19.07 10.30
CA ILE A 161 -14.37 18.54 9.01
C ILE A 161 -15.64 19.28 8.54
N GLU A 162 -16.53 19.63 9.47
CA GLU A 162 -17.77 20.38 9.19
C GLU A 162 -17.50 21.84 8.81
N GLU A 163 -16.65 22.51 9.58
CA GLU A 163 -16.31 23.92 9.40
C GLU A 163 -14.78 24.10 9.39
N PRO A 164 -14.07 23.53 8.40
CA PRO A 164 -12.64 23.72 8.30
C PRO A 164 -12.32 25.19 7.98
N PRO A 165 -11.15 25.66 8.44
CA PRO A 165 -10.59 26.94 8.02
C PRO A 165 -10.50 27.05 6.49
N PRO A 166 -10.57 28.28 5.94
CA PRO A 166 -10.43 28.49 4.51
C PRO A 166 -9.16 27.82 3.96
N SER A 167 -9.28 27.21 2.78
CA SER A 167 -8.19 26.50 2.09
C SER A 167 -7.68 25.23 2.77
N THR A 168 -8.33 24.71 3.81
CA THR A 168 -8.01 23.41 4.40
C THR A 168 -8.75 22.26 3.71
N VAL A 169 -8.03 21.17 3.43
CA VAL A 169 -8.57 19.96 2.81
C VAL A 169 -8.19 18.74 3.64
N TRP A 170 -9.19 18.01 4.12
CA TRP A 170 -9.02 16.73 4.79
C TRP A 170 -9.15 15.57 3.79
N MET A 171 -8.24 14.61 3.89
CA MET A 171 -8.29 13.36 3.11
C MET A 171 -8.18 12.19 4.09
N LEU A 172 -9.25 11.42 4.22
CA LEU A 172 -9.32 10.23 5.05
C LEU A 172 -9.27 9.00 4.15
N CYS A 173 -8.41 8.04 4.45
CA CYS A 173 -8.35 6.77 3.75
C CYS A 173 -8.82 5.65 4.69
N ALA A 174 -9.61 4.71 4.17
CA ALA A 174 -10.06 3.53 4.94
C ALA A 174 -10.28 2.33 3.99
N PRO A 175 -10.18 1.07 4.47
CA PRO A 175 -10.48 -0.10 3.66
C PRO A 175 -11.91 -0.08 3.09
N SER A 176 -12.89 0.24 3.94
CA SER A 176 -14.30 0.39 3.57
C SER A 176 -14.90 1.66 4.16
N ALA A 177 -15.91 2.20 3.49
CA ALA A 177 -16.72 3.28 4.05
C ALA A 177 -17.49 2.81 5.30
N GLU A 178 -17.81 1.52 5.39
CA GLU A 178 -18.52 0.91 6.52
C GLU A 178 -17.68 0.83 7.79
N ASP A 179 -16.37 0.92 7.68
CA ASP A 179 -15.45 0.94 8.83
C ASP A 179 -15.49 2.29 9.58
N LEU A 180 -16.20 3.28 9.03
CA LEU A 180 -16.29 4.64 9.56
C LEU A 180 -17.70 4.97 10.06
N ALA A 181 -17.76 5.84 11.06
CA ALA A 181 -19.02 6.33 11.60
C ALA A 181 -19.87 7.03 10.51
N PRO A 182 -21.20 6.79 10.44
CA PRO A 182 -22.09 7.41 9.46
C PRO A 182 -22.01 8.94 9.43
N THR A 183 -21.74 9.57 10.58
CA THR A 183 -21.57 11.02 10.73
C THR A 183 -20.39 11.57 9.92
N ILE A 184 -19.32 10.79 9.75
CA ILE A 184 -18.16 11.16 8.94
C ILE A 184 -18.49 10.97 7.46
N LYS A 185 -19.06 9.81 7.09
CA LYS A 185 -19.40 9.49 5.70
C LYS A 185 -20.26 10.58 5.07
N SER A 186 -21.25 11.11 5.81
CA SER A 186 -22.16 12.14 5.30
C SER A 186 -21.52 13.51 5.05
N ARG A 187 -20.31 13.75 5.58
CA ARG A 187 -19.59 15.03 5.49
C ARG A 187 -18.40 14.96 4.53
N CYS A 188 -18.10 13.78 3.99
CA CYS A 188 -16.98 13.59 3.08
C CYS A 188 -17.47 13.34 1.66
N ARG A 189 -16.72 13.85 0.67
CA ARG A 189 -16.83 13.38 -0.71
C ARG A 189 -16.21 11.99 -0.80
N LEU A 190 -17.04 10.99 -1.07
CA LEU A 190 -16.59 9.61 -1.25
C LEU A 190 -15.90 9.43 -2.61
N VAL A 191 -14.77 8.73 -2.60
CA VAL A 191 -14.06 8.21 -3.78
C VAL A 191 -13.69 6.77 -3.50
N SER A 192 -14.26 5.84 -4.26
CA SER A 192 -14.00 4.41 -4.09
C SER A 192 -12.94 3.95 -5.09
N LEU A 193 -11.92 3.27 -4.59
CA LEU A 193 -10.89 2.60 -5.37
C LEU A 193 -11.15 1.10 -5.39
N SER A 194 -10.72 0.46 -6.48
CA SER A 194 -10.76 -1.00 -6.63
C SER A 194 -9.35 -1.58 -6.63
N VAL A 195 -9.20 -2.88 -6.39
CA VAL A 195 -7.90 -3.53 -6.59
C VAL A 195 -7.64 -3.61 -8.10
N PRO A 196 -6.50 -3.10 -8.61
CA PRO A 196 -6.18 -3.21 -10.03
C PRO A 196 -6.01 -4.67 -10.47
N SER A 197 -6.19 -4.95 -11.76
CA SER A 197 -5.91 -6.30 -12.28
C SER A 197 -4.42 -6.65 -12.15
N SER A 198 -4.11 -7.94 -12.08
CA SER A 198 -2.71 -8.40 -12.02
C SER A 198 -1.90 -7.92 -13.23
N ASP A 199 -2.48 -7.82 -14.43
CA ASP A 199 -1.80 -7.28 -15.60
C ASP A 199 -1.40 -5.82 -15.44
N VAL A 200 -2.30 -5.00 -14.89
CA VAL A 200 -2.04 -3.58 -14.62
C VAL A 200 -0.93 -3.41 -13.59
N VAL A 201 -0.91 -4.27 -12.56
CA VAL A 201 0.15 -4.25 -11.54
C VAL A 201 1.48 -4.75 -12.12
N ALA A 202 1.47 -5.81 -12.93
CA ALA A 202 2.67 -6.32 -13.58
C ALA A 202 3.31 -5.24 -14.48
N GLU A 203 2.50 -4.54 -15.26
CA GLU A 203 2.98 -3.44 -16.10
C GLU A 203 3.50 -2.25 -15.29
N LEU A 204 2.87 -1.95 -14.14
CA LEU A 204 3.40 -0.95 -13.21
C LEU A 204 4.79 -1.34 -12.69
N LEU A 205 4.98 -2.58 -12.24
CA LEU A 205 6.27 -3.07 -11.74
C LEU A 205 7.37 -3.02 -12.80
N ARG A 206 7.03 -3.37 -14.05
CA ARG A 206 7.99 -3.30 -15.17
C ARG A 206 8.40 -1.85 -15.46
N ARG A 207 7.42 -0.96 -15.60
CA ARG A 207 7.66 0.43 -15.99
C ARG A 207 8.33 1.24 -14.89
N ARG A 208 7.87 1.13 -13.65
CA ARG A 208 8.33 1.95 -12.52
C ARG A 208 9.56 1.38 -11.86
N ASP A 209 9.58 0.06 -11.65
CA ASP A 209 10.57 -0.60 -10.79
C ASP A 209 11.60 -1.41 -11.60
N GLY A 210 11.46 -1.49 -12.94
CA GLY A 210 12.41 -2.19 -13.81
C GLY A 210 12.41 -3.72 -13.64
N ILE A 211 11.35 -4.29 -13.09
CA ILE A 211 11.23 -5.72 -12.83
C ILE A 211 11.09 -6.50 -14.15
N ASP A 212 11.76 -7.66 -14.23
CA ASP A 212 11.61 -8.58 -15.36
C ASP A 212 10.14 -8.94 -15.62
N GLY A 213 9.77 -9.10 -16.90
CA GLY A 213 8.37 -9.32 -17.31
C GLY A 213 7.75 -10.58 -16.71
N ASN A 214 8.50 -11.70 -16.65
CA ASN A 214 7.98 -12.94 -16.08
C ASN A 214 7.81 -12.82 -14.56
N LEU A 215 8.83 -12.27 -13.89
CA LEU A 215 8.78 -12.03 -12.44
C LEU A 215 7.65 -11.07 -12.05
N ALA A 216 7.44 -10.00 -12.82
CA ALA A 216 6.37 -9.02 -12.58
C ALA A 216 4.98 -9.66 -12.66
N VAL A 217 4.73 -10.49 -13.69
CA VAL A 217 3.46 -11.22 -13.84
C VAL A 217 3.26 -12.20 -12.68
N ARG A 218 4.27 -13.00 -12.35
CA ARG A 218 4.19 -13.94 -11.22
C ARG A 218 3.91 -13.23 -9.90
N ALA A 219 4.65 -12.15 -9.61
CA ALA A 219 4.48 -11.37 -8.40
C ALA A 219 3.10 -10.69 -8.32
N ALA A 220 2.61 -10.11 -9.42
CA ALA A 220 1.30 -9.47 -9.47
C ALA A 220 0.13 -10.46 -9.35
N ARG A 221 0.26 -11.66 -9.90
CA ARG A 221 -0.70 -12.76 -9.72
C ARG A 221 -0.73 -13.22 -8.27
N ALA A 222 0.44 -13.53 -7.70
CA ALA A 222 0.57 -13.98 -6.30
C ALA A 222 0.00 -12.94 -5.32
N ALA A 223 0.21 -11.65 -5.61
CA ALA A 223 -0.33 -10.54 -4.82
C ALA A 223 -1.81 -10.23 -5.08
N GLN A 224 -2.46 -10.89 -6.04
CA GLN A 224 -3.87 -10.66 -6.41
C GLN A 224 -4.19 -9.18 -6.65
N GLY A 225 -3.31 -8.47 -7.34
CA GLY A 225 -3.47 -7.03 -7.64
C GLY A 225 -3.09 -6.08 -6.50
N HIS A 226 -2.65 -6.58 -5.34
CA HIS A 226 -2.14 -5.74 -4.26
C HIS A 226 -0.76 -5.16 -4.62
N ILE A 227 -0.70 -3.89 -5.05
CA ILE A 227 0.51 -3.25 -5.61
C ILE A 227 1.75 -3.40 -4.69
N GLY A 228 1.64 -3.02 -3.42
CA GLY A 228 2.78 -3.07 -2.49
C GLY A 228 3.28 -4.48 -2.19
N LEU A 229 2.39 -5.48 -2.28
CA LEU A 229 2.74 -6.87 -2.05
C LEU A 229 3.38 -7.49 -3.29
N ALA A 230 2.89 -7.12 -4.48
CA ALA A 230 3.51 -7.48 -5.74
C ALA A 230 4.95 -6.96 -5.82
N LEU A 231 5.17 -5.69 -5.44
CA LEU A 231 6.52 -5.12 -5.37
C LEU A 231 7.41 -5.91 -4.41
N ARG A 232 6.90 -6.26 -3.23
CA ARG A 232 7.63 -7.08 -2.26
C ARG A 232 8.04 -8.43 -2.87
N TYR A 233 7.11 -9.17 -3.47
CA TYR A 233 7.40 -10.45 -4.10
C TYR A 233 8.41 -10.36 -5.26
N ALA A 234 8.43 -9.22 -5.95
CA ALA A 234 9.38 -8.96 -7.03
C ALA A 234 10.77 -8.52 -6.57
N THR A 235 10.89 -7.88 -5.40
CA THR A 235 12.15 -7.24 -4.96
C THR A 235 12.84 -7.94 -3.80
N GLN A 236 12.08 -8.65 -2.96
CA GLN A 236 12.63 -9.34 -1.81
C GLN A 236 12.96 -10.78 -2.17
N GLU A 237 14.25 -11.09 -2.08
CA GLU A 237 14.78 -12.42 -2.35
C GLU A 237 14.08 -13.48 -1.47
N GLY A 238 13.68 -14.59 -2.09
CA GLY A 238 12.99 -15.69 -1.42
C GLY A 238 11.54 -15.43 -1.02
N ALA A 239 10.98 -14.22 -1.19
CA ALA A 239 9.61 -13.91 -0.75
C ALA A 239 8.53 -14.74 -1.46
N LEU A 240 8.68 -14.98 -2.78
CA LEU A 240 7.79 -15.87 -3.54
C LEU A 240 7.97 -17.33 -3.13
N ALA A 241 9.20 -17.80 -3.01
CA ALA A 241 9.48 -19.18 -2.59
C ALA A 241 8.92 -19.47 -1.20
N ALA A 242 9.11 -18.57 -0.23
CA ALA A 242 8.56 -18.72 1.12
C ALA A 242 7.02 -18.75 1.14
N ARG A 243 6.38 -18.06 0.19
CA ARG A 243 4.93 -18.11 -0.01
C ARG A 243 4.51 -19.47 -0.58
N GLU A 244 5.19 -19.95 -1.61
CA GLU A 244 4.96 -21.26 -2.22
C GLU A 244 5.13 -22.39 -1.17
N ASP A 245 6.18 -22.33 -0.35
CA ASP A 245 6.40 -23.27 0.76
C ASP A 245 5.30 -23.22 1.82
N SER A 246 4.81 -22.01 2.14
CA SER A 246 3.69 -21.85 3.08
C SER A 246 2.39 -22.43 2.51
N ALA A 247 2.17 -22.32 1.20
CA ALA A 247 1.02 -22.92 0.51
C ALA A 247 1.11 -24.46 0.52
N ARG A 248 2.29 -25.03 0.23
CA ARG A 248 2.54 -26.48 0.33
C ARG A 248 2.29 -26.99 1.75
N THR A 249 2.87 -26.31 2.74
CA THR A 249 2.68 -26.64 4.17
C THR A 249 1.19 -26.68 4.53
N LEU A 250 0.41 -25.70 4.08
CA LEU A 250 -1.03 -25.63 4.34
C LEU A 250 -1.79 -26.84 3.76
N LEU A 251 -1.47 -27.22 2.51
CA LEU A 251 -2.12 -28.33 1.79
C LEU A 251 -1.69 -29.71 2.32
N ASP A 252 -0.53 -29.79 2.96
CA ASP A 252 0.03 -31.01 3.54
C ASP A 252 -0.31 -31.22 5.02
N LEU A 253 -1.05 -30.32 5.67
CA LEU A 253 -1.50 -30.53 7.04
C LEU A 253 -2.41 -31.77 7.13
N ARG A 254 -2.05 -32.71 8.01
CA ARG A 254 -2.81 -33.96 8.26
C ARG A 254 -3.18 -34.20 9.72
N THR A 255 -2.43 -33.62 10.66
CA THR A 255 -2.68 -33.82 12.09
C THR A 255 -2.70 -32.50 12.85
N THR A 256 -3.36 -32.50 14.01
CA THR A 256 -3.33 -31.37 14.93
C THR A 256 -1.91 -31.04 15.40
N GLY A 257 -1.03 -32.04 15.51
CA GLY A 257 0.38 -31.84 15.86
C GLY A 257 1.11 -31.03 14.79
N ASP A 258 0.93 -31.38 13.51
CA ASP A 258 1.49 -30.64 12.38
C ASP A 258 0.97 -29.21 12.35
N ALA A 259 -0.33 -29.02 12.60
CA ALA A 259 -0.96 -27.71 12.64
C ALA A 259 -0.37 -26.79 13.70
N VAL A 260 -0.13 -27.30 14.92
CA VAL A 260 0.47 -26.52 16.01
C VAL A 260 1.92 -26.14 15.68
N LEU A 261 2.71 -27.07 15.16
CA LEU A 261 4.10 -26.79 14.75
C LEU A 261 4.17 -25.79 13.60
N ALA A 262 3.30 -25.93 12.60
CA ALA A 262 3.19 -24.99 11.48
C ALA A 262 2.76 -23.60 11.95
N ALA A 263 1.81 -23.52 12.90
CA ALA A 263 1.37 -22.25 13.49
C ALA A 263 2.52 -21.53 14.21
N GLN A 264 3.28 -22.26 15.03
CA GLN A 264 4.44 -21.72 15.73
C GLN A 264 5.49 -21.20 14.73
N GLY A 265 5.87 -22.01 13.73
CA GLY A 265 6.83 -21.61 12.71
C GLY A 265 6.37 -20.41 11.88
N LEU A 266 5.07 -20.26 11.64
CA LEU A 266 4.51 -19.10 10.95
C LEU A 266 4.62 -17.83 11.80
N VAL A 267 4.28 -17.90 13.10
CA VAL A 267 4.39 -16.76 14.03
C VAL A 267 5.84 -16.35 14.25
N ASP A 268 6.76 -17.31 14.35
CA ASP A 268 8.19 -17.04 14.52
C ASP A 268 8.76 -16.33 13.29
N ARG A 269 8.46 -16.82 12.08
CA ARG A 269 8.84 -16.15 10.84
C ARG A 269 8.26 -14.74 10.73
N ALA A 270 6.99 -14.58 11.07
CA ALA A 270 6.34 -13.27 11.05
C ALA A 270 6.98 -12.29 12.04
N THR A 271 7.35 -12.78 13.23
CA THR A 271 8.03 -12.00 14.27
C THR A 271 9.44 -11.60 13.86
N ALA A 272 10.21 -12.54 13.29
CA ALA A 272 11.55 -12.28 12.78
C ALA A 272 11.54 -11.26 11.64
N GLU A 273 10.62 -11.41 10.68
CA GLU A 273 10.47 -10.49 9.56
C GLU A 273 10.10 -9.07 10.03
N ALA A 274 9.07 -8.97 10.89
CA ALA A 274 8.63 -7.70 11.44
C ALA A 274 9.75 -7.00 12.24
N LYS A 275 10.54 -7.77 12.98
CA LYS A 275 11.70 -7.25 13.73
C LYS A 275 12.76 -6.70 12.77
N ALA A 276 13.18 -7.48 11.78
CA ALA A 276 14.20 -7.06 10.82
C ALA A 276 13.80 -5.77 10.09
N HIS A 277 12.53 -5.66 9.69
CA HIS A 277 12.01 -4.44 9.07
C HIS A 277 11.97 -3.26 10.05
N ALA A 278 11.46 -3.46 11.27
CA ALA A 278 11.39 -2.41 12.28
C ALA A 278 12.78 -1.89 12.67
N ASP A 279 13.76 -2.78 12.83
CA ASP A 279 15.14 -2.42 13.19
C ASP A 279 15.81 -1.60 12.07
N ALA A 280 15.59 -1.96 10.80
CA ALA A 280 16.10 -1.22 9.65
C ALA A 280 15.51 0.21 9.59
N VAL A 281 14.19 0.35 9.68
CA VAL A 281 13.51 1.66 9.66
C VAL A 281 13.93 2.51 10.86
N ALA A 282 14.00 1.93 12.07
CA ALA A 282 14.42 2.64 13.27
C ALA A 282 15.85 3.18 13.16
N THR A 283 16.74 2.43 12.50
CA THR A 283 18.12 2.84 12.26
C THR A 283 18.16 4.04 11.31
N GLU A 284 17.46 3.96 10.18
CA GLU A 284 17.38 5.06 9.19
C GLU A 284 16.75 6.33 9.79
N GLU A 285 15.65 6.21 10.53
CA GLU A 285 15.00 7.35 11.19
C GLU A 285 15.92 8.02 12.22
N LYS A 286 16.65 7.21 13.00
CA LYS A 286 17.61 7.71 13.99
C LYS A 286 18.77 8.43 13.32
N GLU A 287 19.34 7.87 12.26
CA GLU A 287 20.40 8.50 11.47
C GLU A 287 19.93 9.80 10.82
N HIS A 288 18.71 9.82 10.26
CA HIS A 288 18.13 11.04 9.71
C HIS A 288 17.91 12.11 10.79
N PHE A 289 17.38 11.72 11.95
CA PHE A 289 17.18 12.63 13.08
C PHE A 289 18.50 13.25 13.54
N LEU A 290 19.54 12.42 13.74
CA LEU A 290 20.86 12.89 14.16
C LEU A 290 21.50 13.82 13.13
N ARG A 291 21.45 13.48 11.84
CA ARG A 291 21.92 14.35 10.76
C ARG A 291 21.18 15.70 10.74
N SER A 292 19.86 15.68 10.89
CA SER A 292 19.07 16.92 10.95
C SER A 292 19.40 17.80 12.16
N ALA A 293 19.89 17.19 13.23
CA ALA A 293 20.37 17.87 14.43
C ALA A 293 21.85 18.31 14.34
N GLY A 294 22.53 18.07 13.20
CA GLY A 294 23.93 18.39 12.98
C GLY A 294 24.92 17.45 13.69
N ILE A 295 24.51 16.20 13.93
CA ILE A 295 25.32 15.17 14.59
C ILE A 295 25.65 14.09 13.54
N ASP A 296 26.82 14.20 12.94
CA ASP A 296 27.26 13.28 11.89
C ASP A 296 27.90 12.00 12.46
N ASP A 297 28.59 12.10 13.60
CA ASP A 297 29.10 10.95 14.34
C ASP A 297 29.43 11.33 15.80
N GLY A 298 28.84 10.65 16.77
CA GLY A 298 29.13 10.92 18.19
C GLY A 298 28.06 10.45 19.18
N LYS A 299 28.37 10.61 20.48
CA LYS A 299 27.42 10.30 21.56
C LYS A 299 26.24 11.28 21.50
N VAL A 300 25.02 10.73 21.54
CA VAL A 300 23.78 11.52 21.65
C VAL A 300 23.86 12.48 22.86
N PRO A 301 23.77 13.80 22.65
CA PRO A 301 23.77 14.79 23.71
C PRO A 301 22.63 14.54 24.73
N PRO A 302 22.82 14.86 26.03
CA PRO A 302 21.78 14.65 27.04
C PRO A 302 20.41 15.27 26.71
N SER A 303 20.39 16.41 26.01
CA SER A 303 19.18 17.13 25.60
C SER A 303 18.32 16.36 24.58
N LEU A 304 18.93 15.51 23.75
CA LEU A 304 18.25 14.77 22.68
C LEU A 304 17.92 13.32 23.09
N ARG A 305 18.40 12.85 24.24
CA ARG A 305 18.19 11.46 24.69
C ARG A 305 16.71 11.10 24.87
N SER A 306 15.89 12.02 25.34
CA SER A 306 14.45 11.81 25.48
C SER A 306 13.78 11.58 24.13
N GLN A 307 14.17 12.35 23.12
CA GLN A 307 13.64 12.26 21.75
C GLN A 307 14.09 10.98 21.07
N VAL A 308 15.37 10.61 21.19
CA VAL A 308 15.89 9.33 20.67
C VAL A 308 15.20 8.14 21.33
N ARG A 309 15.00 8.19 22.65
CA ARG A 309 14.24 7.15 23.37
C ARG A 309 12.79 7.07 22.90
N GLN A 310 12.15 8.20 22.62
CA GLN A 310 10.80 8.24 22.10
C GLN A 310 10.71 7.61 20.70
N LEU A 311 11.69 7.87 19.82
CA LEU A 311 11.81 7.20 18.51
C LEU A 311 11.95 5.67 18.67
N GLU A 312 12.78 5.21 19.61
CA GLU A 312 12.95 3.78 19.91
C GLU A 312 11.66 3.13 20.46
N GLU A 313 10.93 3.83 21.33
CA GLU A 313 9.63 3.36 21.84
C GLU A 313 8.55 3.32 20.75
N ASP A 314 8.53 4.30 19.84
CA ASP A 314 7.63 4.32 18.69
C ASP A 314 7.98 3.19 17.70
N ALA A 315 9.27 2.92 17.44
CA ALA A 315 9.71 1.78 16.64
C ALA A 315 9.24 0.43 17.21
N LYS A 316 9.30 0.24 18.53
CA LYS A 316 8.79 -0.98 19.18
C LYS A 316 7.28 -1.16 19.02
N ARG A 317 6.52 -0.07 19.05
CA ARG A 317 5.06 -0.11 18.79
C ARG A 317 4.77 -0.50 17.34
N ARG A 318 5.55 0.01 16.39
CA ARG A 318 5.46 -0.36 14.96
C ARG A 318 5.79 -1.83 14.73
N GLN A 319 6.80 -2.38 15.41
CA GLN A 319 7.14 -3.80 15.31
C GLN A 319 5.94 -4.71 15.61
N THR A 320 5.20 -4.43 16.69
CA THR A 320 4.02 -5.25 17.06
C THR A 320 2.94 -5.23 15.97
N ARG A 321 2.77 -4.08 15.31
CA ARG A 321 1.87 -3.94 14.16
C ARG A 321 2.37 -4.73 12.95
N LEU A 322 3.66 -4.61 12.63
CA LEU A 322 4.27 -5.30 11.51
C LEU A 322 4.09 -6.82 11.62
N VAL A 323 4.16 -7.39 12.83
CA VAL A 323 3.84 -8.81 13.02
C VAL A 323 2.42 -9.12 12.56
N ARG A 324 1.42 -8.33 12.98
CA ARG A 324 0.03 -8.53 12.57
C ARG A 324 -0.18 -8.37 11.07
N ASP A 325 0.47 -7.38 10.45
CA ASP A 325 0.38 -7.13 9.01
C ASP A 325 1.01 -8.30 8.21
N VAL A 326 2.14 -8.85 8.68
CA VAL A 326 2.76 -10.05 8.10
C VAL A 326 1.87 -11.29 8.26
N LEU A 327 1.24 -11.46 9.42
CA LEU A 327 0.29 -12.56 9.64
C LEU A 327 -0.97 -12.43 8.79
N ASP A 328 -1.53 -11.23 8.63
CA ASP A 328 -2.67 -10.99 7.76
C ASP A 328 -2.34 -11.38 6.31
N ARG A 329 -1.13 -11.07 5.85
CA ARG A 329 -0.65 -11.52 4.54
C ARG A 329 -0.64 -13.05 4.41
N TYR A 330 -0.11 -13.77 5.40
CA TYR A 330 -0.16 -15.24 5.37
C TYR A 330 -1.59 -15.79 5.34
N LEU A 331 -2.52 -15.15 6.04
CA LEU A 331 -3.93 -15.53 6.03
C LEU A 331 -4.58 -15.26 4.67
N LEU A 332 -4.22 -14.17 3.99
CA LEU A 332 -4.64 -13.90 2.62
C LEU A 332 -4.04 -14.87 1.61
N ASP A 333 -2.79 -15.29 1.82
CA ASP A 333 -2.15 -16.34 1.01
C ASP A 333 -2.89 -17.68 1.19
N ALA A 334 -3.18 -18.08 2.43
CA ALA A 334 -3.97 -19.28 2.71
C ALA A 334 -5.38 -19.20 2.10
N HIS A 335 -6.02 -18.04 2.16
CA HIS A 335 -7.33 -17.81 1.53
C HIS A 335 -7.23 -18.01 0.01
N SER A 336 -6.16 -17.51 -0.62
CA SER A 336 -5.95 -17.68 -2.06
C SER A 336 -5.83 -19.16 -2.46
N VAL A 337 -5.12 -19.95 -1.65
CA VAL A 337 -4.90 -21.38 -1.90
C VAL A 337 -6.22 -22.14 -1.79
N LEU A 338 -6.98 -21.92 -0.71
CA LEU A 338 -8.28 -22.57 -0.53
C LEU A 338 -9.31 -22.13 -1.57
N ARG A 339 -9.24 -20.88 -2.04
CA ARG A 339 -10.07 -20.40 -3.15
C ARG A 339 -9.75 -21.14 -4.46
N ASP A 340 -8.49 -21.41 -4.73
CA ASP A 340 -8.08 -22.18 -5.90
C ASP A 340 -8.51 -23.65 -5.79
N VAL A 341 -8.41 -24.27 -4.59
CA VAL A 341 -8.97 -25.61 -4.31
C VAL A 341 -10.48 -25.64 -4.58
N LEU A 342 -11.24 -24.66 -4.05
CA LEU A 342 -12.67 -24.56 -4.27
C LEU A 342 -13.03 -24.38 -5.76
N SER A 343 -12.25 -23.57 -6.47
CA SER A 343 -12.43 -23.33 -7.91
C SER A 343 -12.29 -24.61 -8.71
N ARG A 344 -11.34 -25.48 -8.35
CA ARG A 344 -11.19 -26.82 -8.94
C ARG A 344 -12.34 -27.75 -8.58
N GLN A 345 -12.77 -27.79 -7.32
CA GLN A 345 -13.87 -28.63 -6.86
C GLN A 345 -15.20 -28.29 -7.55
N LEU A 346 -15.44 -27.00 -7.84
CA LEU A 346 -16.64 -26.52 -8.51
C LEU A 346 -16.53 -26.60 -10.05
N GLY A 347 -15.37 -26.92 -10.60
CA GLY A 347 -15.14 -26.97 -12.04
C GLY A 347 -15.29 -25.60 -12.71
N THR A 348 -14.91 -24.52 -12.02
CA THR A 348 -14.94 -23.18 -12.64
C THR A 348 -13.74 -22.98 -13.55
N ASP A 349 -13.91 -22.30 -14.68
CA ASP A 349 -12.81 -21.90 -15.59
C ASP A 349 -12.00 -20.69 -15.06
N SER A 350 -11.92 -20.53 -13.73
CA SER A 350 -11.20 -19.42 -13.11
C SER A 350 -9.69 -19.64 -13.15
N GLU A 351 -8.93 -18.59 -13.46
CA GLU A 351 -7.47 -18.64 -13.40
C GLU A 351 -6.97 -18.87 -11.96
N LEU A 352 -6.04 -19.81 -11.80
CA LEU A 352 -5.40 -20.08 -10.51
C LEU A 352 -4.42 -18.96 -10.16
N VAL A 353 -4.44 -18.54 -8.90
CA VAL A 353 -3.40 -17.65 -8.36
C VAL A 353 -2.11 -18.42 -8.10
N ASN A 354 -2.26 -19.64 -7.57
CA ASN A 354 -1.20 -20.47 -7.01
C ASN A 354 -0.73 -21.54 -8.01
N VAL A 355 -0.36 -21.13 -9.22
CA VAL A 355 0.01 -22.04 -10.32
C VAL A 355 1.19 -22.93 -9.96
N GLU A 356 2.15 -22.42 -9.19
CA GLU A 356 3.36 -23.14 -8.77
C GLU A 356 3.09 -24.31 -7.81
N VAL A 357 1.88 -24.38 -7.23
CA VAL A 357 1.42 -25.48 -6.36
C VAL A 357 0.11 -26.10 -6.88
N ALA A 358 -0.11 -26.05 -8.19
CA ALA A 358 -1.34 -26.53 -8.81
C ALA A 358 -1.55 -28.05 -8.60
N ALA A 359 -0.47 -28.84 -8.58
CA ALA A 359 -0.57 -30.28 -8.36
C ALA A 359 -1.11 -30.61 -6.96
N GLU A 360 -0.61 -29.92 -5.93
CA GLU A 360 -1.05 -30.06 -4.55
C GLU A 360 -2.50 -29.55 -4.38
N ILE A 361 -2.87 -28.48 -5.10
CA ILE A 361 -4.24 -27.97 -5.14
C ILE A 361 -5.19 -29.00 -5.75
N ASP A 362 -4.80 -29.61 -6.88
CA ASP A 362 -5.61 -30.62 -7.56
C ASP A 362 -5.79 -31.87 -6.68
N GLN A 363 -4.73 -32.27 -5.96
CA GLN A 363 -4.80 -33.35 -4.96
C GLN A 363 -5.77 -33.01 -3.82
N ALA A 364 -5.65 -31.82 -3.22
CA ALA A 364 -6.54 -31.37 -2.15
C ALA A 364 -8.00 -31.25 -2.63
N ALA A 365 -8.21 -30.77 -3.86
CA ALA A 365 -9.53 -30.68 -4.47
C ALA A 365 -10.19 -32.06 -4.61
N SER A 366 -9.42 -33.09 -4.95
CA SER A 366 -9.92 -34.47 -5.09
C SER A 366 -10.24 -35.16 -3.75
N GLY A 367 -9.61 -34.73 -2.66
CA GLY A 367 -9.75 -35.33 -1.33
C GLY A 367 -10.86 -34.75 -0.45
N GLY A 368 -11.41 -33.58 -0.81
CA GLY A 368 -12.37 -32.84 0.01
C GLY A 368 -13.67 -32.47 -0.72
N THR A 369 -14.54 -31.72 -0.04
CA THR A 369 -15.79 -31.19 -0.62
C THR A 369 -15.79 -29.67 -0.65
N GLY A 370 -16.46 -29.08 -1.65
CA GLY A 370 -16.61 -27.62 -1.73
C GLY A 370 -17.23 -26.99 -0.48
N LYS A 371 -18.14 -27.71 0.20
CA LYS A 371 -18.70 -27.27 1.48
C LYS A 371 -17.64 -27.16 2.57
N ALA A 372 -16.79 -28.18 2.73
CA ALA A 372 -15.71 -28.16 3.71
C ALA A 372 -14.73 -27.01 3.41
N THR A 373 -14.34 -26.82 2.14
CA THR A 373 -13.44 -25.73 1.74
C THR A 373 -14.04 -24.34 1.98
N LEU A 374 -15.36 -24.16 1.78
CA LEU A 374 -16.05 -22.91 2.16
C LEU A 374 -15.99 -22.65 3.66
N GLU A 375 -16.22 -23.66 4.49
CA GLU A 375 -16.11 -23.53 5.95
C GLU A 375 -14.68 -23.17 6.40
N LEU A 376 -13.66 -23.65 5.68
CA LEU A 376 -12.26 -23.26 5.92
C LEU A 376 -11.98 -21.82 5.51
N LEU A 377 -12.54 -21.34 4.39
CA LEU A 377 -12.45 -19.93 3.99
C LEU A 377 -13.09 -19.01 5.03
N GLU A 378 -14.23 -19.38 5.60
CA GLU A 378 -14.85 -18.68 6.73
C GLU A 378 -13.96 -18.70 7.98
N ALA A 379 -13.33 -19.85 8.27
CA ALA A 379 -12.40 -19.97 9.40
C ALA A 379 -11.20 -19.00 9.28
N ILE A 380 -10.71 -18.75 8.07
CA ILE A 380 -9.68 -17.72 7.83
C ILE A 380 -10.20 -16.33 8.22
N GLN A 381 -11.42 -15.96 7.81
CA GLN A 381 -11.99 -14.66 8.19
C GLN A 381 -12.13 -14.53 9.71
N VAL A 382 -12.57 -15.59 10.39
CA VAL A 382 -12.64 -15.63 11.86
C VAL A 382 -11.26 -15.43 12.48
N ALA A 383 -10.20 -16.07 11.96
CA ALA A 383 -8.83 -15.89 12.44
C ALA A 383 -8.35 -14.44 12.27
N ARG A 384 -8.60 -13.82 11.10
CA ARG A 384 -8.27 -12.41 10.83
C ARG A 384 -8.98 -11.45 11.80
N GLN A 385 -10.28 -11.68 12.06
CA GLN A 385 -11.06 -10.90 13.02
C GLN A 385 -10.51 -11.05 14.45
N ARG A 386 -10.15 -12.28 14.87
CA ARG A 386 -9.55 -12.54 16.19
C ARG A 386 -8.22 -11.81 16.38
N ILE A 387 -7.31 -11.88 15.40
CA ILE A 387 -6.01 -11.20 15.46
C ILE A 387 -6.20 -9.68 15.52
N SER A 388 -7.14 -9.14 14.74
CA SER A 388 -7.51 -7.73 14.78
C SER A 388 -8.12 -7.33 16.13
N GLY A 389 -8.91 -8.22 16.73
CA GLY A 389 -9.55 -8.08 18.04
C GLY A 389 -8.66 -8.35 19.27
N ASN A 390 -7.32 -8.32 19.11
CA ASN A 390 -6.33 -8.53 20.16
C ASN A 390 -6.23 -9.94 20.76
N VAL A 391 -6.74 -10.98 20.08
CA VAL A 391 -6.41 -12.36 20.44
C VAL A 391 -4.91 -12.62 20.20
N PRO A 392 -4.20 -13.35 21.08
CA PRO A 392 -2.82 -13.76 20.82
C PRO A 392 -2.70 -14.46 19.45
N PRO A 393 -1.83 -13.98 18.54
CA PRO A 393 -1.86 -14.47 17.17
C PRO A 393 -1.59 -15.96 17.03
N LEU A 394 -0.71 -16.52 17.86
CA LEU A 394 -0.42 -17.95 17.89
C LEU A 394 -1.69 -18.79 18.10
N LEU A 395 -2.49 -18.48 19.13
CA LEU A 395 -3.73 -19.20 19.41
C LEU A 395 -4.75 -19.11 18.27
N ALA A 396 -4.82 -17.95 17.61
CA ALA A 396 -5.72 -17.75 16.48
C ALA A 396 -5.31 -18.60 15.27
N ILE A 397 -4.00 -18.72 15.01
CA ILE A 397 -3.46 -19.49 13.89
C ILE A 397 -3.50 -20.99 14.19
N GLU A 398 -3.19 -21.42 15.41
CA GLU A 398 -3.35 -22.82 15.84
C GLU A 398 -4.78 -23.30 15.64
N ALA A 399 -5.78 -22.50 16.07
CA ALA A 399 -7.18 -22.84 15.91
C ALA A 399 -7.59 -22.96 14.42
N LEU A 400 -7.05 -22.10 13.56
CA LEU A 400 -7.28 -22.17 12.11
C LEU A 400 -6.65 -23.41 11.50
N LEU A 401 -5.35 -23.60 11.71
CA LEU A 401 -4.60 -24.69 11.09
C LEU A 401 -5.06 -26.06 11.59
N ALA A 402 -5.47 -26.17 12.87
CA ALA A 402 -6.06 -27.39 13.40
C ALA A 402 -7.38 -27.74 12.71
N ARG A 403 -8.20 -26.72 12.35
CA ARG A 403 -9.42 -26.96 11.58
C ARG A 403 -9.10 -27.42 10.16
N ILE A 404 -8.08 -26.84 9.52
CA ILE A 404 -7.61 -27.27 8.19
C ILE A 404 -7.08 -28.70 8.22
N ALA A 405 -6.31 -29.08 9.24
CA ALA A 405 -5.72 -30.42 9.34
C ALA A 405 -6.75 -31.55 9.54
N VAL A 406 -7.95 -31.24 10.05
CA VAL A 406 -8.99 -32.22 10.41
C VAL A 406 -10.16 -32.21 9.42
N SER A 407 -10.17 -31.29 8.46
CA SER A 407 -11.18 -31.21 7.38
C SER A 407 -10.78 -32.06 6.19
#